data_AF-A0A3R6AYC9-F1
#
_entry.id   AF-A0A3R6AYC9-F1
#
_cell.length_a   1.000
_cell.length_b   1.000
_cell.length_c   1.000
_cell.angle_alpha   90.00
_cell.angle_beta   90.00
_cell.angle_gamma   90.00
#
_symmetry.space_group_name_H-M   'P 1'
#
loop_
_entity.id
_entity.type
_entity.pdbx_description
1 polymer ?
#
loop_
_entity_poly.entity_id
_entity_poly.type
_entity_poly.pdbx_seq_one_letter_code
_entity_poly.pdbx_strand_id
1 'polypeptide(L)'
;MEQNNVFEKLRSAVIKAQNELDLPDHVADSVMEIASRPTYFSSKSKIVGDLADMVLDYHTYAEACCEKLGASVSDIEYVVCYIKSSVKRS
;
A
#
# COMPACT_ATOMS: atom_id res chain seq x y z
N MET A 1 -12.43 13.36 -10.74
CA MET A 1 -13.02 12.33 -9.86
C MET A 1 -12.17 11.06 -9.75
N GLU A 2 -11.15 10.88 -10.59
CA GLU A 2 -10.31 9.66 -10.61
C GLU A 2 -9.40 9.48 -9.39
N GLN A 3 -8.90 10.59 -8.82
CA GLN A 3 -8.00 10.58 -7.65
C GLN A 3 -8.65 9.90 -6.43
N ASN A 4 -9.93 10.18 -6.16
CA ASN A 4 -10.64 9.64 -5.00
C ASN A 4 -10.85 8.13 -5.09
N ASN A 5 -10.98 7.60 -6.32
CA ASN A 5 -11.16 6.17 -6.55
C ASN A 5 -9.90 5.39 -6.13
N VAL A 6 -8.71 5.94 -6.38
CA VAL A 6 -7.46 5.24 -6.06
C VAL A 6 -7.22 5.09 -4.56
N PHE A 7 -7.53 6.10 -3.76
CA PHE A 7 -7.40 6.02 -2.29
C PHE A 7 -8.46 5.10 -1.67
N GLU A 8 -9.67 5.08 -2.21
CA GLU A 8 -10.72 4.12 -1.79
C GLU A 8 -10.35 2.68 -2.18
N LYS A 9 -9.72 2.48 -3.35
CA LYS A 9 -9.13 1.18 -3.74
C LYS A 9 -8.07 0.75 -2.73
N LEU A 10 -7.14 1.64 -2.37
CA LEU A 10 -6.09 1.35 -1.40
C LEU A 10 -6.68 0.97 -0.03
N ARG A 11 -7.70 1.70 0.43
CA ARG A 11 -8.40 1.40 1.69
C ARG A 11 -9.04 0.01 1.67
N SER A 12 -9.73 -0.31 0.57
CA SER A 12 -10.37 -1.61 0.39
C SER A 12 -9.34 -2.74 0.34
N ALA A 13 -8.21 -2.51 -0.33
CA ALA A 13 -7.09 -3.45 -0.41
C ALA A 13 -6.52 -3.77 0.98
N VAL A 14 -6.28 -2.75 1.82
CA VAL A 14 -5.76 -2.95 3.18
C VAL A 14 -6.73 -3.76 4.04
N ILE A 15 -8.02 -3.40 4.02
CA ILE A 15 -9.04 -4.13 4.78
C ILE A 15 -9.08 -5.59 4.32
N LYS A 16 -9.02 -5.83 3.01
CA LYS A 16 -8.99 -7.19 2.46
C LYS A 16 -7.76 -7.96 2.93
N ALA A 17 -6.58 -7.37 2.80
CA ALA A 17 -5.31 -7.99 3.13
C ALA A 17 -5.16 -8.27 4.64
N GLN A 18 -5.69 -7.40 5.51
CA GLN A 18 -5.72 -7.68 6.96
C GLN A 18 -6.63 -8.87 7.31
N ASN A 19 -7.76 -9.04 6.61
CA ASN A 19 -8.71 -10.12 6.92
C ASN A 19 -8.35 -11.45 6.25
N GLU A 20 -7.80 -11.42 5.04
CA GLU A 20 -7.62 -12.62 4.20
C GLU A 20 -6.17 -13.05 4.02
N LEU A 21 -5.20 -12.14 4.20
CA LEU A 21 -3.79 -12.37 3.84
C LEU A 21 -2.84 -12.23 5.04
N ASP A 22 -3.36 -12.05 6.26
CA ASP A 22 -2.57 -11.83 7.48
C ASP A 22 -1.56 -10.66 7.32
N LEU A 23 -1.98 -9.57 6.67
CA LEU A 23 -1.14 -8.36 6.56
C LEU A 23 -0.86 -7.81 7.96
N PRO A 24 0.42 -7.57 8.34
CA PRO A 24 0.74 -7.07 9.67
C PRO A 24 0.13 -5.69 9.96
N ASP A 25 -0.37 -5.50 11.19
CA ASP A 25 -1.06 -4.27 11.59
C ASP A 25 -0.23 -3.00 11.38
N HIS A 26 1.07 -3.04 11.69
CA HIS A 26 1.95 -1.87 11.51
C HIS A 26 2.08 -1.42 10.04
N VAL A 27 2.02 -2.37 9.10
CA VAL A 27 2.02 -2.09 7.66
C VAL A 27 0.65 -1.53 7.26
N ALA A 28 -0.42 -2.18 7.70
CA ALA A 28 -1.78 -1.77 7.42
C ALA A 28 -2.06 -0.34 7.90
N ASP A 29 -1.69 0.01 9.13
CA ASP A 29 -1.79 1.37 9.67
C ASP A 29 -1.04 2.39 8.80
N SER A 30 0.19 2.04 8.40
CA SER A 30 1.04 2.91 7.60
C SER A 30 0.45 3.19 6.20
N VAL A 31 -0.18 2.18 5.59
CA VAL A 31 -0.88 2.31 4.30
C VAL A 31 -2.21 3.04 4.46
N MET A 32 -2.95 2.76 5.53
CA MET A 32 -4.24 3.40 5.84
C MET A 32 -4.09 4.90 6.10
N GLU A 33 -2.96 5.34 6.67
CA GLU A 33 -2.62 6.76 6.81
C GLU A 33 -2.57 7.48 5.46
N ILE A 34 -2.01 6.82 4.43
CA ILE A 34 -1.94 7.37 3.07
C ILE A 34 -3.34 7.44 2.46
N ALA A 35 -4.12 6.37 2.58
CA ALA A 35 -5.49 6.30 2.09
C ALA A 35 -6.40 7.38 2.72
N SER A 36 -6.18 7.69 4.00
CA SER A 36 -6.97 8.68 4.76
C SER A 36 -6.62 10.14 4.43
N ARG A 37 -5.59 10.39 3.60
CA ARG A 37 -5.11 11.75 3.28
C ARG A 37 -5.01 11.99 1.77
N PRO A 38 -6.10 11.82 1.01
CA PRO A 38 -6.11 11.85 -0.46
C PRO A 38 -5.63 13.19 -1.03
N THR A 39 -5.98 14.32 -0.40
CA THR A 39 -5.55 15.65 -0.84
C THR A 39 -4.04 15.83 -0.74
N TYR A 40 -3.43 15.32 0.33
CA TYR A 40 -2.00 15.44 0.62
C TYR A 40 -1.14 14.59 -0.32
N PHE A 41 -1.63 13.41 -0.70
CA PHE A 41 -0.93 12.49 -1.59
C PHE A 41 -1.45 12.51 -3.03
N SER A 42 -2.29 13.48 -3.38
CA SER A 42 -2.94 13.58 -4.69
C SER A 42 -1.93 13.60 -5.85
N SER A 43 -0.78 14.25 -5.69
CA SER A 43 0.30 14.28 -6.70
C SER A 43 0.99 12.93 -6.94
N LYS A 44 0.68 11.92 -6.11
CA LYS A 44 1.26 10.57 -6.14
C LYS A 44 0.21 9.48 -6.38
N SER A 45 -1.00 9.85 -6.79
CA SER A 45 -2.10 8.91 -7.00
C SER A 45 -1.74 7.68 -7.84
N LYS A 46 -0.92 7.83 -8.88
CA LYS A 46 -0.44 6.68 -9.66
C LYS A 46 0.29 5.63 -8.80
N ILE A 47 1.25 6.08 -7.99
CA ILE A 47 2.05 5.20 -7.11
C ILE A 47 1.20 4.65 -5.96
N VAL A 48 0.22 5.43 -5.49
CA VAL A 48 -0.79 4.95 -4.52
C VAL A 48 -1.64 3.82 -5.13
N GLY A 49 -1.92 3.90 -6.43
CA GLY A 49 -2.58 2.82 -7.18
C GLY A 49 -1.73 1.55 -7.20
N ASP A 50 -0.45 1.68 -7.57
CA ASP A 50 0.49 0.56 -7.57
C ASP A 50 0.64 -0.07 -6.16
N LEU A 51 0.62 0.76 -5.11
CA LEU A 51 0.60 0.30 -3.71
C LEU A 51 -0.66 -0.52 -3.39
N ALA A 52 -1.82 -0.12 -3.90
CA ALA A 52 -3.05 -0.86 -3.69
C ALA A 52 -3.00 -2.25 -4.34
N ASP A 53 -2.42 -2.35 -5.54
CA ASP A 53 -2.22 -3.62 -6.22
C ASP A 53 -1.19 -4.50 -5.46
N MET A 54 -0.10 -3.92 -4.97
CA MET A 54 0.88 -4.65 -4.12
C MET A 54 0.28 -5.17 -2.82
N VAL A 55 -0.60 -4.40 -2.16
CA VAL A 55 -1.26 -4.85 -0.92
C VAL A 55 -2.24 -6.00 -1.20
N LEU A 56 -2.91 -6.01 -2.35
CA LEU A 56 -3.77 -7.12 -2.78
C LEU A 56 -2.98 -8.38 -3.15
N ASP A 57 -1.76 -8.19 -3.65
CA ASP A 57 -0.81 -9.25 -4.02
C ASP A 57 0.09 -9.65 -2.84
N TYR A 58 -0.20 -9.17 -1.62
CA TYR A 58 0.57 -9.52 -0.44
C TYR A 58 0.50 -11.03 -0.17
N HIS A 59 1.67 -11.64 0.02
CA HIS A 59 1.74 -13.05 0.34
C HIS A 59 2.67 -13.28 1.53
N THR A 60 2.13 -13.85 2.61
CA THR A 60 2.84 -14.13 3.88
C THR A 60 4.10 -14.99 3.72
N TYR A 61 4.20 -15.74 2.62
CA TYR A 61 5.32 -16.62 2.27
C TYR A 61 6.04 -16.18 0.98
N ALA A 62 5.88 -14.92 0.55
CA ALA A 62 6.48 -14.40 -0.69
C ALA A 62 8.00 -14.64 -0.77
N GLU A 63 8.68 -14.70 0.38
CA GLU A 63 10.14 -14.89 0.48
C GLU A 63 10.54 -16.31 0.93
N ALA A 64 9.58 -17.20 1.24
CA ALA A 64 9.87 -18.52 1.79
C ALA A 64 10.08 -19.61 0.70
N CYS A 65 9.68 -19.34 -0.54
CA CYS A 65 9.85 -20.25 -1.67
C CYS A 65 10.88 -19.71 -2.67
N CYS A 66 11.50 -20.57 -3.47
CA CYS A 66 12.52 -20.20 -4.47
C CYS A 66 11.99 -19.25 -5.57
N GLU A 67 10.68 -19.00 -5.59
CA GLU A 67 9.98 -18.11 -6.52
C GLU A 67 9.23 -17.06 -5.69
N LYS A 68 9.39 -15.77 -6.04
CA LYS A 68 8.73 -14.66 -5.34
C LYS A 68 7.23 -14.73 -5.61
N LEU A 69 6.44 -15.17 -4.63
CA LEU A 69 4.99 -15.40 -4.75
C LEU A 69 4.13 -14.14 -4.52
N GLY A 70 4.67 -12.95 -4.81
CA GLY A 70 3.96 -11.68 -4.72
C GLY A 70 4.73 -10.60 -3.95
N ALA A 71 4.00 -9.62 -3.42
CA ALA A 71 4.60 -8.53 -2.65
C ALA A 71 4.94 -8.97 -1.22
N SER A 72 6.16 -8.66 -0.78
CA SER A 72 6.59 -8.81 0.61
C SER A 72 6.23 -7.59 1.46
N VAL A 73 6.30 -7.72 2.79
CA VAL A 73 6.19 -6.57 3.72
C VAL A 73 7.20 -5.48 3.35
N SER A 74 8.45 -5.84 3.08
CA SER A 74 9.51 -4.87 2.77
C SER A 74 9.27 -4.12 1.46
N ASP A 75 8.67 -4.75 0.45
CA ASP A 75 8.27 -4.07 -0.79
C ASP A 75 7.21 -2.99 -0.50
N ILE A 76 6.19 -3.33 0.30
CA ILE A 76 5.11 -2.42 0.69
C ILE A 76 5.67 -1.24 1.50
N GLU A 77 6.51 -1.52 2.50
CA GLU A 77 7.13 -0.50 3.34
C GLU A 77 8.04 0.46 2.54
N TYR A 78 8.78 -0.06 1.56
CA TYR A 78 9.62 0.75 0.68
C TYR A 78 8.78 1.78 -0.08
N VAL A 79 7.66 1.34 -0.66
CA VAL A 79 6.77 2.21 -1.44
C VAL A 79 6.06 3.22 -0.54
N VAL A 80 5.60 2.80 0.64
CA VAL A 80 5.06 3.70 1.67
C VAL A 80 6.07 4.78 2.04
N CYS A 81 7.32 4.39 2.29
CA CYS A 81 8.40 5.32 2.61
C CYS A 81 8.67 6.30 1.46
N TYR A 82 8.68 5.82 0.21
CA TYR A 82 8.85 6.64 -0.99
C TYR A 82 7.73 7.69 -1.16
N ILE A 83 6.47 7.28 -0.96
CA ILE A 83 5.31 8.17 -1.00
C ILE A 83 5.45 9.24 0.08
N LYS A 84 5.73 8.85 1.34
CA LYS A 84 5.83 9.79 2.48
C LYS A 84 7.03 10.73 2.37
N SER A 85 8.19 10.24 1.91
CA SER A 85 9.43 11.03 1.81
C SER A 85 9.35 12.11 0.73
N SER A 86 8.57 11.87 -0.32
CA SER A 86 8.43 12.81 -1.44
C SER A 86 7.59 14.05 -1.12
N VAL A 87 6.83 14.05 -0.02
CA VAL A 87 5.96 15.18 0.36
C VAL A 87 6.59 16.07 1.44
N LYS A 88 7.70 15.65 2.06
CA LYS A 88 8.45 16.45 3.07
C LYS A 88 9.23 17.65 2.50
N ARG A 89 9.21 17.89 1.18
CA ARG A 89 9.78 19.10 0.55
C ARG A 89 8.67 20.00 0.03
N SER A 90 8.02 20.74 0.91
CA SER A 90 7.27 21.95 0.59
C SER A 90 7.33 22.90 1.78
#